data_AF-A0A944WFK7-F1
#
_entry.id   AF-A0A944WFK7-F1
#
_cell.length_a   1.000
_cell.length_b   1.000
_cell.length_c   1.000
_cell.angle_alpha   90.00
_cell.angle_beta   90.00
_cell.angle_gamma   90.00
#
_symmetry.space_group_name_H-M   'P 1'
#
loop_
_entity.id
_entity.type
_entity.pdbx_description
1 polymer ?
#
loop_
_entity_poly.entity_id
_entity_poly.type
_entity_poly.pdbx_seq_one_letter_code
_entity_poly.pdbx_strand_id
1 'polypeptide(L)'
;TNFPNSTSKIYSTETSRGYRVMVSNANPKWGRRELHLSVSRDGKHFTRMARVDVPAPRAPKGFESIWKKFSYGIASLQYPHVIEHDGYLWIALSRCKLQTEIFRVSLDSVDGLLK
;
A
#
# COMPACT_ATOMS: atom_id res chain seq x y z
N THR A 1 -10.59 15.75 -2.10
CA THR A 1 -10.45 14.70 -1.07
C THR A 1 -9.15 14.95 -0.30
N ASN A 2 -9.16 14.74 1.01
CA ASN A 2 -8.03 14.92 1.93
C ASN A 2 -7.25 13.61 2.17
N PHE A 3 -7.33 12.67 1.22
CA PHE A 3 -6.77 11.33 1.44
C PHE A 3 -5.24 11.40 1.55
N PRO A 4 -4.65 10.97 2.68
CA PRO A 4 -3.22 11.07 2.87
C PRO A 4 -2.50 10.12 1.92
N ASN A 5 -1.51 10.62 1.17
CA ASN A 5 -0.69 9.79 0.29
C ASN A 5 0.70 10.41 0.08
N SER A 6 1.72 9.56 0.11
CA SER A 6 3.11 9.96 -0.09
C SER A 6 3.50 9.98 -1.57
N THR A 7 2.95 10.89 -2.37
CA THR A 7 3.27 11.15 -3.80
C THR A 7 3.50 9.90 -4.69
N SER A 8 2.89 8.77 -4.35
CA SER A 8 3.05 7.46 -5.00
C SER A 8 1.74 7.07 -5.68
N LYS A 9 1.75 6.00 -6.48
CA LYS A 9 0.49 5.46 -7.03
C LYS A 9 -0.40 4.97 -5.89
N ILE A 10 -1.70 5.12 -6.13
CA ILE A 10 -2.78 4.53 -5.36
C ILE A 10 -3.41 3.47 -6.25
N TYR A 11 -3.78 2.33 -5.68
CA TYR A 11 -4.57 1.32 -6.38
C TYR A 11 -5.87 1.09 -5.64
N SER A 12 -6.99 0.98 -6.35
CA SER A 12 -8.27 0.61 -5.74
C SER A 12 -9.01 -0.39 -6.62
N THR A 13 -9.66 -1.34 -5.98
CA THR A 13 -10.56 -2.30 -6.64
C THR A 13 -11.78 -2.54 -5.77
N GLU A 14 -12.88 -2.84 -6.43
CA GLU A 14 -14.02 -3.46 -5.77
C GLU A 14 -13.70 -4.93 -5.51
N THR A 15 -14.20 -5.46 -4.41
CA THR A 15 -14.07 -6.87 -4.04
C THR A 15 -15.34 -7.64 -4.39
N SER A 16 -15.26 -8.97 -4.51
CA SER A 16 -16.44 -9.82 -4.68
C SER A 16 -17.41 -9.75 -3.50
N ARG A 17 -16.96 -9.28 -2.33
CA ARG A 17 -17.79 -9.05 -1.13
C ARG A 17 -18.52 -7.70 -1.13
N GLY A 18 -18.46 -6.94 -2.22
CA GLY A 18 -19.27 -5.73 -2.42
C GLY A 18 -18.74 -4.46 -1.73
N TYR A 19 -17.53 -4.51 -1.16
CA TYR A 19 -16.84 -3.31 -0.68
C TYR A 19 -15.62 -3.00 -1.53
N ARG A 20 -15.19 -1.74 -1.53
CA ARG A 20 -14.00 -1.27 -2.22
C ARG A 20 -12.81 -1.23 -1.28
N VAL A 21 -11.66 -1.70 -1.76
CA VAL A 21 -10.38 -1.57 -1.09
C VAL A 21 -9.48 -0.60 -1.86
N MET A 22 -8.60 0.07 -1.12
CA MET A 22 -7.61 0.97 -1.68
C MET A 22 -6.28 0.77 -0.96
N VAL A 23 -5.20 0.64 -1.72
CA VAL A 23 -3.84 0.46 -1.22
C VAL A 23 -3.01 1.69 -1.56
N SER A 24 -2.37 2.30 -0.56
CA SER A 24 -1.58 3.53 -0.72
C SER A 24 -0.50 3.69 0.35
N ASN A 25 0.39 4.66 0.15
CA ASN A 25 1.38 5.07 1.16
C ASN A 25 0.78 6.17 2.05
N ALA A 26 -0.18 5.80 2.91
CA ALA A 26 -1.06 6.73 3.64
C ALA A 26 -0.42 7.46 4.85
N ASN A 27 0.87 7.30 5.10
CA ASN A 27 1.60 8.01 6.17
C ASN A 27 2.66 8.96 5.58
N PRO A 28 2.31 10.22 5.25
CA PRO A 28 3.25 11.20 4.68
C PRO A 28 4.48 11.47 5.55
N LYS A 29 4.37 11.35 6.88
CA LYS A 29 5.50 11.54 7.80
C LYS A 29 6.58 10.46 7.63
N TRP A 30 6.17 9.26 7.25
CA TRP A 30 7.07 8.13 6.97
C TRP A 30 7.37 7.96 5.48
N GLY A 31 6.76 8.78 4.64
CA GLY A 31 6.89 8.71 3.20
C GLY A 31 6.43 7.35 2.67
N ARG A 32 7.19 6.80 1.73
CA ARG A 32 6.84 5.57 1.02
C ARG A 32 7.38 4.31 1.71
N ARG A 33 7.65 4.36 3.02
CA ARG A 33 8.19 3.22 3.79
C ARG A 33 7.13 2.28 4.34
N GLU A 34 5.87 2.72 4.31
CA GLU A 34 4.72 1.97 4.80
C GLU A 34 3.66 1.87 3.70
N LEU A 35 2.93 0.76 3.71
CA LEU A 35 1.77 0.54 2.85
C LEU A 35 0.53 0.38 3.74
N HIS A 36 -0.60 0.91 3.29
CA HIS A 36 -1.85 0.91 4.01
C HIS A 36 -2.96 0.39 3.12
N LEU A 37 -3.90 -0.34 3.71
CA LEU A 37 -5.12 -0.81 3.09
C LEU A 37 -6.31 -0.08 3.72
N SER A 38 -7.11 0.58 2.91
CA SER A 38 -8.33 1.28 3.31
C SER A 38 -9.55 0.63 2.70
N VAL A 39 -10.67 0.67 3.42
CA VAL A 39 -11.91 0.00 3.04
C VAL A 39 -13.08 1.00 2.99
N SER A 40 -13.92 0.84 1.97
CA SER A 40 -15.13 1.63 1.75
C SER A 40 -16.30 0.71 1.43
N ARG A 41 -17.39 0.81 2.21
CA ARG A 41 -18.62 0.03 1.99
C ARG A 41 -19.48 0.54 0.84
N ASP A 42 -19.41 1.83 0.56
CA ASP A 42 -20.23 2.50 -0.46
C ASP A 42 -19.44 2.83 -1.75
N GLY A 43 -18.19 2.35 -1.82
CA GLY A 43 -17.26 2.59 -2.91
C GLY A 43 -16.73 4.02 -3.01
N LYS A 44 -17.14 4.94 -2.13
CA LYS A 44 -16.84 6.38 -2.20
C LYS A 44 -16.10 6.87 -0.96
N HIS A 45 -16.57 6.50 0.22
CA HIS A 45 -16.03 6.95 1.50
C HIS A 45 -15.21 5.84 2.15
N PHE A 46 -13.91 6.06 2.25
CA PHE A 46 -12.97 5.16 2.92
C PHE A 46 -12.89 5.53 4.40
N THR A 47 -13.56 4.76 5.25
CA THR A 47 -13.76 5.08 6.68
C THR A 47 -12.97 4.18 7.62
N ARG A 48 -12.25 3.20 7.07
CA ARG A 48 -11.41 2.24 7.80
C ARG A 48 -10.08 2.11 7.09
N MET A 49 -8.99 1.99 7.86
CA MET A 49 -7.64 1.84 7.35
C MET A 49 -6.81 1.00 8.30
N ALA A 50 -5.97 0.13 7.75
CA ALA A 50 -4.94 -0.59 8.49
C ALA A 50 -3.60 -0.45 7.78
N ARG A 51 -2.52 -0.48 8.55
CA ARG A 51 -1.18 -0.66 7.99
C ARG A 51 -1.03 -2.13 7.57
N VAL A 52 -0.49 -2.34 6.38
CA VAL A 52 -0.14 -3.68 5.90
C VAL A 52 1.19 -4.08 6.52
N ASP A 53 1.27 -5.30 7.05
CA ASP A 53 2.48 -5.82 7.69
C ASP A 53 3.55 -6.25 6.68
N VAL A 54 4.08 -5.27 5.93
CA VAL A 54 5.23 -5.44 5.05
C VAL A 54 6.41 -4.73 5.70
N PRO A 55 7.54 -5.42 5.94
CA PRO A 55 8.70 -4.81 6.56
C PRO A 55 9.17 -3.57 5.79
N ALA A 56 9.38 -2.47 6.51
CA ALA A 56 9.91 -1.26 5.92
C ALA A 56 11.33 -1.54 5.36
N PRO A 57 11.60 -1.17 4.09
CA PRO A 57 12.93 -1.34 3.52
C PRO A 57 13.94 -0.45 4.23
N ARG A 58 15.12 -0.98 4.49
CA ARG A 58 16.26 -0.19 4.96
C ARG A 58 16.83 0.61 3.80
N ALA A 59 17.31 1.81 4.09
CA ALA A 59 18.05 2.53 3.10
C ALA A 59 19.44 1.89 2.89
N PRO A 60 19.88 1.68 1.64
CA PRO A 60 21.23 1.22 1.39
C PRO A 60 22.24 2.27 1.89
N LYS A 61 23.34 1.81 2.49
CA LYS A 61 24.49 2.64 2.87
C LYS A 61 25.29 3.03 1.62
N GLY A 62 25.97 4.17 1.64
CA GLY A 62 26.88 4.61 0.57
C GLY A 62 26.20 5.35 -0.59
N PHE A 63 24.89 5.59 -0.48
CA PHE A 63 24.11 6.33 -1.49
C PHE A 63 23.69 7.72 -1.01
N GLU A 64 24.13 8.16 0.18
CA GLU A 64 23.70 9.38 0.87
C GLU A 64 23.85 10.62 -0.02
N SER A 65 24.90 10.67 -0.85
CA SER A 65 25.17 11.77 -1.78
C SER A 65 24.11 11.94 -2.88
N ILE A 66 23.40 10.87 -3.26
CA ILE A 66 22.35 10.90 -4.29
C ILE A 66 20.93 10.80 -3.73
N TRP A 67 20.77 10.70 -2.40
CA TRP A 67 19.45 10.65 -1.76
C TRP A 67 18.57 11.83 -2.15
N LYS A 68 19.11 13.04 -2.30
CA LYS A 68 18.29 14.20 -2.67
C LYS A 68 17.63 14.05 -4.06
N LYS A 69 18.27 13.30 -4.98
CA LYS A 69 17.74 13.02 -6.33
C LYS A 69 16.86 11.77 -6.37
N PHE A 70 17.11 10.77 -5.53
CA PHE A 70 16.42 9.47 -5.54
C PHE A 70 15.62 9.17 -4.26
N SER A 71 15.35 10.17 -3.42
CA SER A 71 14.71 10.05 -2.10
C SER A 71 13.40 9.29 -2.14
N TYR A 72 12.64 9.47 -3.22
CA TYR A 72 11.38 8.77 -3.41
C TYR A 72 11.58 7.30 -3.76
N GLY A 73 12.63 6.90 -4.47
CA GLY A 73 12.87 5.50 -4.87
C GLY A 73 13.59 4.68 -3.80
N ILE A 74 14.53 5.29 -3.08
CA ILE A 74 15.34 4.61 -2.06
C ILE A 74 14.50 4.31 -0.82
N ALA A 75 14.68 3.13 -0.23
CA ALA A 75 13.96 2.69 0.98
C ALA A 75 12.45 2.90 0.85
N SER A 76 11.85 2.35 -0.21
CA SER A 76 10.43 2.56 -0.50
C SER A 76 9.66 1.28 -0.86
N LEU A 77 8.37 1.30 -0.58
CA LEU A 77 7.33 0.37 -1.01
C LEU A 77 6.39 1.15 -1.92
N GLN A 78 6.29 0.80 -3.19
CA GLN A 78 5.64 1.65 -4.19
C GLN A 78 4.82 0.88 -5.20
N TYR A 79 4.01 1.63 -5.94
CA TYR A 79 3.30 1.12 -7.10
C TYR A 79 2.50 -0.14 -6.79
N PRO A 80 1.60 -0.07 -5.78
CA PRO A 80 0.78 -1.21 -5.47
C PRO A 80 -0.10 -1.57 -6.67
N HIS A 81 -0.32 -2.86 -6.85
CA HIS A 81 -1.32 -3.43 -7.74
C HIS A 81 -2.01 -4.57 -7.01
N VAL A 82 -3.34 -4.65 -7.08
CA VAL A 82 -4.11 -5.64 -6.35
C VAL A 82 -4.94 -6.46 -7.31
N ILE A 83 -4.92 -7.78 -7.14
CA ILE A 83 -5.93 -8.66 -7.73
C ILE A 83 -6.62 -9.42 -6.60
N GLU A 84 -7.92 -9.62 -6.72
CA GLU A 84 -8.62 -10.56 -5.86
C GLU A 84 -8.54 -11.95 -6.48
N HIS A 85 -8.14 -12.94 -5.69
CA HIS A 85 -8.11 -14.34 -6.12
C HIS A 85 -8.17 -15.29 -4.91
N ASP A 86 -9.02 -16.31 -4.99
CA ASP A 86 -9.16 -17.39 -4.00
C ASP A 86 -9.46 -16.92 -2.56
N GLY A 87 -10.29 -15.89 -2.42
CA GLY A 87 -10.61 -15.32 -1.10
C GLY A 87 -9.49 -14.44 -0.50
N TYR A 88 -8.48 -14.10 -1.28
CA TYR A 88 -7.40 -13.19 -0.89
C TYR A 88 -7.28 -11.99 -1.83
N LEU A 89 -6.79 -10.89 -1.28
CA LEU A 89 -6.19 -9.80 -2.04
C LEU A 89 -4.71 -10.11 -2.22
N TRP A 90 -4.30 -10.35 -3.46
CA TRP A 90 -2.90 -10.46 -3.85
C TRP A 90 -2.38 -9.09 -4.22
N ILE A 91 -1.42 -8.61 -3.45
CA ILE A 91 -0.88 -7.26 -3.55
C ILE A 91 0.55 -7.36 -4.05
N ALA A 92 0.76 -6.91 -5.28
CA ALA A 92 2.09 -6.70 -5.85
C ALA A 92 2.56 -5.28 -5.53
N LEU A 93 3.86 -5.12 -5.26
CA LEU A 93 4.50 -3.82 -5.10
C LEU A 93 5.93 -3.84 -5.63
N SER A 94 6.48 -2.65 -5.83
CA SER A 94 7.90 -2.44 -6.08
C SER A 94 8.60 -2.02 -4.79
N ARG A 95 9.59 -2.82 -4.35
CA ARG A 95 10.51 -2.49 -3.26
C ARG A 95 11.75 -1.81 -3.83
N CYS A 96 12.02 -0.61 -3.32
CA CYS A 96 13.16 0.22 -3.67
C CYS A 96 13.33 0.49 -5.18
N LYS A 97 12.30 0.25 -6.00
CA LYS A 97 12.38 0.22 -7.47
C LYS A 97 13.37 -0.81 -8.04
N LEU A 98 13.71 -1.83 -7.26
CA LEU A 98 14.68 -2.86 -7.63
C LEU A 98 14.07 -4.27 -7.67
N GLN A 99 13.06 -4.50 -6.83
CA GLN A 99 12.44 -5.81 -6.69
C GLN A 99 10.93 -5.68 -6.75
N THR A 100 10.27 -6.64 -7.40
CA THR A 100 8.83 -6.84 -7.30
C THR A 100 8.55 -7.87 -6.22
N GLU A 101 7.67 -7.54 -5.30
CA GLU A 101 7.20 -8.45 -4.25
C GLU A 101 5.70 -8.63 -4.37
N ILE A 102 5.23 -9.83 -4.04
CA ILE A 102 3.82 -10.16 -3.98
C ILE A 102 3.55 -10.82 -2.63
N PHE A 103 2.52 -10.37 -1.95
CA PHE A 103 2.01 -10.99 -0.74
C PHE A 103 0.48 -10.99 -0.79
N ARG A 104 -0.15 -11.71 0.13
CA ARG A 104 -1.61 -11.87 0.16
C ARG A 104 -2.19 -11.44 1.52
N VAL A 105 -3.38 -10.86 1.49
CA VAL A 105 -4.20 -10.53 2.66
C VAL A 105 -5.55 -11.25 2.50
N SER A 106 -6.02 -12.00 3.48
CA SER A 106 -7.31 -12.68 3.37
C SER A 106 -8.45 -11.66 3.41
N LEU A 107 -9.52 -11.90 2.64
CA LEU A 107 -10.72 -11.08 2.72
C LEU A 107 -11.35 -11.13 4.13
N ASP A 108 -11.20 -12.22 4.87
CA ASP A 108 -11.69 -12.32 6.25
C ASP A 108 -10.99 -11.34 7.20
N SER A 109 -9.68 -11.12 7.03
CA SER A 109 -8.96 -10.09 7.77
C SER A 109 -9.42 -8.68 7.39
N VAL A 110 -9.75 -8.46 6.11
CA VAL A 110 -10.29 -7.18 5.64
C VAL A 110 -11.70 -6.93 6.20
N ASP A 111 -12.55 -7.95 6.25
CA ASP A 111 -13.87 -7.89 6.87
C ASP A 111 -13.77 -7.57 8.36
N GLY A 112 -12.71 -8.03 9.03
CA GLY A 112 -12.39 -7.64 10.40
C GLY A 112 -12.24 -6.13 10.60
N LEU A 113 -11.82 -5.38 9.56
CA LEU A 113 -11.74 -3.91 9.62
C LEU A 113 -13.10 -3.23 9.46
N LEU A 114 -14.08 -3.93 8.91
CA LEU A 114 -15.43 -3.41 8.68
C LEU A 114 -16.31 -3.52 9.92
N LYS A 115 -16.06 -4.50 10.79
CA LYS A 115 -16.75 -4.64 12.09
C LYS A 115 -16.56 -3.37 12.93
#